data_AF-Q7SGX7-F1
#
_entry.id   AF-Q7SGX7-F1
#
_cell.length_a   1.000
_cell.length_b   1.000
_cell.length_c   1.000
_cell.angle_alpha   90.00
_cell.angle_beta   90.00
_cell.angle_gamma   90.00
#
_symmetry.space_group_name_H-M   'P 1'
#
loop_
_entity.id
_entity.type
_entity.pdbx_description
1 polymer ?
#
loop_
_entity_poly.entity_id
_entity_poly.type
_entity_poly.pdbx_seq_one_letter_code
_entity_poly.pdbx_strand_id
1 'polypeptide(L)' 'MKPVTLAAALLSLCASLVSAGVVITPIKPEQVVPKNAGDCFFGVTTPLGCGPLRNTK' A
#
# COMPACT_ATOMS: atom_id res chain seq x y z
N MET A 1 -27.45 19.10 13.17
CA MET A 1 -26.67 17.99 13.76
C MET A 1 -25.76 18.59 14.81
N LYS A 2 -25.73 18.06 16.04
CA LYS A 2 -24.90 18.61 17.12
C LYS A 2 -23.42 18.43 16.74
N PRO A 3 -22.56 19.47 16.85
CA PRO A 3 -21.15 19.40 16.42
C PRO A 3 -20.37 18.26 17.09
N VAL A 4 -20.78 17.88 18.31
CA VAL A 4 -20.22 16.75 19.08
C VAL A 4 -20.39 15.42 18.36
N THR A 5 -21.51 15.19 17.67
CA THR A 5 -21.77 13.92 16.96
C THR A 5 -20.88 13.77 15.73
N LEU A 6 -20.63 14.87 15.00
CA LEU A 6 -19.72 14.88 13.86
C LEU A 6 -18.28 14.61 14.31
N ALA A 7 -17.84 15.27 15.38
CA ALA A 7 -16.50 15.08 15.94
C ALA A 7 -16.28 13.63 16.41
N ALA A 8 -17.27 13.04 17.09
CA ALA A 8 -17.20 11.64 17.53
C ALA A 8 -17.11 10.66 16.34
N ALA A 9 -17.86 10.90 15.26
CA ALA A 9 -17.82 10.07 14.06
C ALA A 9 -16.45 10.14 13.36
N LEU A 10 -15.88 11.35 13.22
CA LEU A 10 -14.56 11.55 12.61
C LEU A 10 -13.45 10.87 13.43
N LEU A 11 -13.48 11.01 14.76
CA LEU A 11 -12.51 10.36 15.64
C LEU A 11 -12.61 8.83 15.57
N SER A 12 -13.82 8.27 15.53
CA SER A 12 -14.04 6.83 15.35
C SER A 12 -13.51 6.32 14.01
N LEU A 13 -13.68 7.08 12.94
CA LEU A 13 -13.14 6.75 11.62
C LEU A 13 -11.60 6.77 11.62
N CYS A 14 -10.98 7.81 12.18
CA CYS A 14 -9.53 7.92 12.30
C CYS A 14 -8.93 6.77 13.14
N ALA A 15 -9.58 6.42 14.25
CA ALA A 15 -9.20 5.28 15.08
C ALA A 15 -9.27 3.94 14.32
N SER A 16 -10.24 3.80 13.42
CA SER A 16 -10.38 2.60 12.57
C SER A 16 -9.28 2.52 11.50
N LEU A 17 -8.91 3.66 10.90
CA LEU A 17 -7.86 3.76 9.89
C LEU A 17 -6.46 3.52 10.45
N VAL A 18 -6.17 4.01 11.66
CA VAL A 18 -4.86 3.77 12.32
C VAL A 18 -4.70 2.31 12.75
N SER A 19 -5.80 1.64 13.11
CA SER A 19 -5.81 0.21 13.43
C SER A 19 -5.70 -0.68 12.18
N ALA A 20 -6.14 -0.18 11.02
CA ALA A 20 -5.93 -0.84 9.74
C ALA A 20 -4.42 -0.82 9.41
N GLY A 21 -3.72 -1.87 9.82
CA GLY A 21 -2.32 -2.06 9.49
C GLY A 21 -2.10 -1.98 7.99
N VAL A 22 -0.97 -1.41 7.58
CA VAL A 22 -0.59 -1.35 6.17
C VAL A 22 -0.37 -2.80 5.69
N VAL A 23 -1.31 -3.31 4.87
CA VAL A 23 -1.13 -4.61 4.22
C VAL A 23 -0.09 -4.43 3.13
N ILE A 24 1.14 -4.79 3.44
CA ILE A 24 2.21 -4.84 2.45
C ILE A 24 2.02 -6.11 1.65
N THR A 25 1.59 -5.99 0.40
CA THR A 25 1.56 -7.09 -0.55
C THR A 25 2.97 -7.28 -1.13
N PRO A 26 3.72 -8.32 -0.74
CA PRO A 26 5.06 -8.53 -1.27
C PRO A 26 4.97 -8.92 -2.74
N ILE A 27 5.85 -8.33 -3.56
CA ILE A 27 6.07 -8.81 -4.92
C ILE A 27 6.85 -10.12 -4.81
N LYS A 28 6.31 -11.19 -5.40
CA LYS A 28 6.98 -12.47 -5.56
C LYS A 28 7.77 -12.53 -6.87
N PRO A 29 8.82 -13.37 -6.97
CA PRO A 29 9.66 -13.46 -8.18
C PRO A 29 8.87 -13.72 -9.47
N GLU A 30 7.79 -14.49 -9.40
CA GLU A 30 6.97 -14.89 -10.55
C GLU A 30 6.11 -13.72 -11.08
N GLN A 31 5.97 -12.65 -10.29
CA GLN A 31 5.22 -11.46 -10.65
C GLN A 31 6.11 -10.40 -11.33
N VAL A 32 7.43 -10.62 -11.37
CA VAL A 32 8.39 -9.70 -11.95
C VAL A 32 8.40 -9.86 -13.47
N VAL A 33 8.26 -8.74 -14.17
CA VAL A 33 8.38 -8.67 -15.63
C VAL A 33 9.69 -7.98 -16.03
N PRO A 34 10.20 -8.22 -17.25
CA PRO A 34 11.38 -7.53 -17.76
C PRO A 34 11.21 -6.01 -17.70
N LYS A 35 12.28 -5.31 -17.33
CA LYS A 35 12.32 -3.84 -17.29
C LYS A 35 12.67 -3.25 -18.66
N ASN A 36 11.98 -2.19 -19.04
CA ASN A 36 12.32 -1.31 -20.14
C ASN A 36 13.00 -0.02 -19.66
N ALA A 37 13.61 0.73 -20.60
CA ALA A 37 14.17 2.04 -20.32
C ALA A 37 13.05 3.01 -19.88
N GLY A 38 13.21 3.60 -18.68
CA GLY A 38 12.21 4.48 -18.07
C GLY A 38 11.30 3.79 -17.04
N ASP A 39 11.36 2.46 -16.93
CA ASP A 39 10.66 1.74 -15.86
C ASP A 39 11.29 2.00 -14.49
N CYS A 40 10.48 1.76 -13.44
CA CYS A 40 10.79 1.83 -12.01
C CYS A 40 12.27 2.09 -11.68
N PHE A 41 12.61 3.33 -11.31
CA PHE A 41 13.98 3.73 -10.98
C PHE A 41 14.58 2.90 -9.83
N PHE A 42 13.74 2.56 -8.84
CA PHE A 42 14.06 1.65 -7.75
C PHE A 42 13.07 0.46 -7.73
N GLY A 43 13.54 -0.71 -7.29
CA GLY A 43 12.71 -1.91 -7.14
C GLY A 43 12.56 -2.73 -8.42
N VAL A 44 11.45 -3.45 -8.55
CA VAL A 44 11.11 -4.33 -9.69
C VAL A 44 9.81 -3.87 -10.35
N THR A 45 9.68 -4.19 -11.64
CA THR A 45 8.46 -3.93 -12.41
C THR A 45 7.56 -5.16 -12.37
N THR A 46 6.27 -4.92 -12.18
CA THR A 46 5.20 -5.91 -12.30
C THR A 46 4.14 -5.36 -13.26
N PRO A 47 3.21 -6.20 -13.76
CA PRO A 47 2.09 -5.71 -14.57
C PRO A 47 1.19 -4.70 -13.85
N LEU A 48 1.22 -4.70 -12.51
CA LEU A 48 0.44 -3.79 -11.66
C LEU A 48 1.19 -2.49 -11.32
N GLY A 49 2.46 -2.38 -11.73
CA GLY A 49 3.31 -1.22 -11.47
C GLY A 49 4.61 -1.59 -10.75
N CYS A 50 5.16 -0.61 -10.04
CA CYS A 50 6.48 -0.67 -9.41
C CYS A 50 6.40 -1.02 -7.93
N GLY A 51 7.37 -1.79 -7.43
CA GLY A 51 7.56 -1.93 -6.00
C GLY A 51 8.82 -2.70 -5.61
N PRO A 52 9.11 -2.80 -4.31
CA PRO A 52 10.26 -3.56 -3.82
C PRO A 52 9.99 -5.07 -3.88
N LEU A 53 10.96 -5.83 -4.39
CA LEU A 53 10.97 -7.29 -4.23
C LEU A 53 11.33 -7.61 -2.77
N ARG A 54 10.41 -8.21 -2.02
CA ARG A 54 10.67 -8.63 -0.64
C ARG A 54 11.10 -10.08 -0.64
N ASN A 55 12.28 -10.36 -0.07
CA ASN A 55 12.76 -11.72 0.12
C ASN A 55 11.92 -12.42 1.20
N THR A 56 11.04 -13.33 0.79
CA THR A 56 10.39 -14.28 1.69
C THR A 56 11.36 -15.45 1.88
N LYS A 57 12.33 -15.30 2.79
CA LYS A 57 12.99 -16.48 3.35
C LYS A 57 12.02 -17.23 4.25
#